data_AF-D9YZ95-F1
#
_entry.id   AF-D9YZ95-F1
#
_cell.length_a   1.000
_cell.length_b   1.000
_cell.length_c   1.000
_cell.angle_alpha   90.00
_cell.angle_beta   90.00
_cell.angle_gamma   90.00
#
_symmetry.space_group_name_H-M   'P 1'
#
loop_
_entity.id
_entity.type
_entity.pdbx_description
1 polymer ?
#
loop_
_entity_poly.entity_id
_entity_poly.type
_entity_poly.pdbx_seq_one_letter_code
_entity_poly.pdbx_strand_id
1 'polypeptide(L)'
;KYEDIYAPEMKDIVSICDRTYQRHEVMQMEVDILNALGFCLTTPSAMFFLLRYAKVMESDEKHFFLAQYCLELALPEYSMLKYSASQLAAGALYLSNKLIRKPAAWPPHVAVHCPNTEQEVKAVAKELCALLQATTNEDHSGTQLRAVKKKFQLSKFRSVSRMVLG
;
A
#
# COMPACT_ATOMS: atom_id res chain seq x y z
N LYS A 1 -8.82 5.37 15.77
CA LYS A 1 -9.09 6.57 16.61
C LYS A 1 -8.83 7.88 15.87
N TYR A 2 -7.69 8.01 15.18
CA TYR A 2 -7.34 9.23 14.44
C TYR A 2 -8.03 9.31 13.05
N GLU A 3 -7.95 8.24 12.24
CA GLU A 3 -8.48 8.22 10.87
C GLU A 3 -9.95 7.76 10.76
N ASP A 4 -10.43 6.95 11.70
CA ASP A 4 -11.77 6.34 11.63
C ASP A 4 -12.86 7.23 12.25
N ILE A 5 -13.97 7.41 11.56
CA ILE A 5 -15.19 8.05 12.11
C ILE A 5 -15.71 7.25 13.32
N TYR A 6 -15.69 5.92 13.21
CA TYR A 6 -16.12 4.99 14.25
C TYR A 6 -14.97 4.04 14.58
N ALA A 7 -14.10 4.48 15.48
CA ALA A 7 -12.99 3.65 15.94
C ALA A 7 -13.49 2.47 16.81
N PRO A 8 -12.87 1.29 16.72
CA PRO A 8 -13.20 0.16 17.60
C PRO A 8 -12.94 0.53 19.06
N GLU A 9 -13.75 -0.05 19.96
CA GLU A 9 -13.56 0.15 21.38
C GLU A 9 -12.37 -0.67 21.90
N MET A 10 -11.85 -0.31 23.06
CA MET A 10 -10.72 -1.02 23.67
C MET A 10 -11.03 -2.50 23.94
N LYS A 11 -12.29 -2.82 24.25
CA LYS A 11 -12.76 -4.21 24.43
C LYS A 11 -12.62 -5.03 23.14
N ASP A 12 -12.86 -4.41 22.00
CA ASP A 12 -12.81 -5.07 20.69
C ASP A 12 -11.34 -5.34 20.32
N ILE A 13 -10.45 -4.39 20.57
CA ILE A 13 -9.00 -4.54 20.35
C ILE A 13 -8.44 -5.68 21.22
N VAL A 14 -8.76 -5.71 22.51
CA VAL A 14 -8.36 -6.80 23.42
C VAL A 14 -8.92 -8.15 22.94
N SER A 15 -10.16 -8.16 22.44
CA SER A 15 -10.78 -9.37 21.91
C SER A 15 -10.12 -9.86 20.62
N ILE A 16 -9.69 -8.97 19.72
CA ILE A 16 -8.98 -9.32 18.48
C ILE A 16 -7.62 -9.96 18.79
N CYS A 17 -6.96 -9.52 19.86
CA CYS A 17 -5.71 -10.10 20.34
C CYS A 17 -5.89 -11.37 21.19
N ASP A 18 -7.04 -12.04 21.10
CA ASP A 18 -7.40 -13.24 21.89
C ASP A 18 -7.18 -13.07 23.40
N ARG A 19 -7.38 -11.85 23.91
CA ARG A 19 -7.15 -11.47 25.32
C ARG A 19 -5.74 -11.75 25.83
N THR A 20 -4.75 -11.86 24.93
CA THR A 20 -3.33 -12.00 25.28
C THR A 20 -2.84 -10.81 26.11
N TYR A 21 -3.40 -9.63 25.89
CA TYR A 21 -3.08 -8.39 26.58
C TYR A 21 -4.28 -7.87 27.36
N GLN A 22 -4.03 -7.34 28.53
CA GLN A 22 -5.01 -6.66 29.35
C GLN A 22 -5.21 -5.21 28.89
N ARG A 23 -6.37 -4.65 29.24
CA ARG A 23 -6.74 -3.27 28.88
C ARG A 23 -5.67 -2.24 29.27
N HIS A 24 -5.09 -2.39 30.46
CA HIS A 24 -4.10 -1.44 30.98
C HIS A 24 -2.78 -1.48 30.21
N GLU A 25 -2.35 -2.65 29.74
CA GLU A 25 -1.13 -2.83 28.94
C GLU A 25 -1.27 -2.15 27.57
N VAL A 26 -2.44 -2.30 26.92
CA VAL A 26 -2.72 -1.65 25.64
C VAL A 26 -2.77 -0.13 25.80
N MET A 27 -3.36 0.38 26.89
CA MET A 27 -3.39 1.82 27.17
C MET A 27 -1.99 2.38 27.46
N GLN A 28 -1.15 1.64 28.19
CA GLN A 28 0.23 2.05 28.46
C GLN A 28 1.02 2.16 27.14
N MET A 29 0.92 1.14 26.28
CA MET A 29 1.57 1.14 24.98
C MET A 29 1.08 2.27 24.06
N GLU A 30 -0.22 2.61 24.11
CA GLU A 30 -0.76 3.77 23.39
C GLU A 30 -0.07 5.07 23.83
N VAL A 31 0.09 5.29 25.15
CA VAL A 31 0.79 6.46 25.69
C VAL A 31 2.26 6.48 25.27
N ASP A 32 2.94 5.34 25.34
CA ASP A 32 4.36 5.23 25.00
C ASP A 32 4.61 5.55 23.51
N ILE A 33 3.76 5.04 22.61
CA ILE A 33 3.81 5.35 21.18
C ILE A 33 3.56 6.84 20.91
N LEU A 34 2.54 7.43 21.55
CA LEU A 34 2.22 8.86 21.37
C LEU A 34 3.38 9.76 21.82
N ASN A 35 4.00 9.43 22.95
CA ASN A 35 5.16 10.15 23.46
C ASN A 35 6.37 10.00 22.54
N ALA A 36 6.66 8.79 22.05
CA ALA A 36 7.76 8.54 21.13
C ALA A 36 7.62 9.31 19.81
N LEU A 37 6.38 9.51 19.34
CA LEU A 37 6.08 10.31 18.15
C LEU A 37 6.00 11.83 18.43
N GLY A 38 6.10 12.26 19.69
CA GLY A 38 5.88 13.65 20.08
C GLY A 38 4.49 14.16 19.68
N PHE A 39 3.49 13.27 19.68
CA PHE A 39 2.12 13.54 19.20
C PHE A 39 2.02 13.97 17.73
N CYS A 40 3.08 13.78 16.93
CA CYS A 40 3.06 14.05 15.49
C CYS A 40 2.46 12.85 14.73
N LEU A 41 1.12 12.80 14.66
CA LEU A 41 0.38 11.69 14.02
C LEU A 41 0.07 11.94 12.53
N THR A 42 0.08 13.21 12.11
CA THR A 42 -0.21 13.60 10.73
C THR A 42 1.01 13.39 9.84
N THR A 43 1.05 12.26 9.13
CA THR A 43 2.03 12.03 8.07
C THR A 43 1.34 11.50 6.82
N PRO A 44 1.71 12.00 5.62
CA PRO A 44 1.04 11.58 4.40
C PRO A 44 1.43 10.13 4.06
N SER A 45 0.44 9.24 4.08
CA SER A 45 0.63 7.83 3.72
C SER A 45 0.81 7.63 2.21
N ALA A 46 1.35 6.49 1.81
CA ALA A 46 1.45 6.15 0.39
C ALA A 46 0.08 6.09 -0.29
N MET A 47 -0.97 5.70 0.46
CA MET A 47 -2.36 5.73 -0.01
C MET A 47 -2.80 7.17 -0.33
N PHE A 48 -2.50 8.13 0.55
CA PHE A 48 -2.83 9.54 0.32
C PHE A 48 -2.22 10.07 -0.99
N PHE A 49 -0.95 9.77 -1.25
CA PHE A 49 -0.30 10.14 -2.51
C PHE A 49 -0.91 9.39 -3.70
N LEU A 50 -1.24 8.11 -3.55
CA LEU A 50 -1.87 7.33 -4.62
C LEU A 50 -3.21 7.94 -5.05
N LEU A 51 -4.06 8.36 -4.11
CA LEU A 51 -5.33 9.05 -4.42
C LEU A 51 -5.10 10.33 -5.24
N ARG A 52 -4.07 11.10 -4.91
CA ARG A 52 -3.71 12.32 -5.64
C ARG A 52 -3.19 11.98 -7.04
N TYR A 53 -2.24 11.06 -7.14
CA TYR A 53 -1.59 10.72 -8.41
C TYR A 53 -2.53 10.01 -9.38
N ALA A 54 -3.43 9.16 -8.88
CA ALA A 54 -4.45 8.52 -9.70
C ALA A 54 -5.37 9.52 -10.39
N LYS A 55 -5.71 10.64 -9.73
CA LYS A 55 -6.48 11.73 -10.34
C LYS A 55 -5.69 12.43 -11.44
N VAL A 56 -4.42 12.75 -11.18
CA VAL A 56 -3.54 13.43 -12.15
C VAL A 56 -3.26 12.55 -13.38
N MET A 57 -3.12 11.24 -13.18
CA MET A 57 -2.84 10.28 -14.25
C MET A 57 -4.10 9.76 -14.96
N GLU A 58 -5.29 10.26 -14.59
CA GLU A 58 -6.58 9.80 -15.10
C GLU A 58 -6.68 8.27 -15.08
N SER A 59 -6.39 7.71 -13.90
CA SER A 59 -6.42 6.27 -13.68
C SER A 59 -7.86 5.80 -13.47
N ASP A 60 -8.24 4.74 -14.19
CA ASP A 60 -9.49 4.05 -13.90
C ASP A 60 -9.39 3.25 -12.59
N GLU A 61 -10.51 2.69 -12.15
CA GLU A 61 -10.57 1.90 -10.92
C GLU A 61 -9.64 0.68 -10.93
N LYS A 62 -9.45 0.02 -12.08
CA LYS A 62 -8.59 -1.16 -12.17
C LYS A 62 -7.13 -0.78 -11.95
N HIS A 63 -6.68 0.32 -12.55
CA HIS A 63 -5.34 0.86 -12.34
C HIS A 63 -5.15 1.27 -10.88
N PHE A 64 -6.14 1.94 -10.30
CA PHE A 64 -6.09 2.36 -8.91
C PHE A 64 -5.96 1.15 -7.95
N PHE A 65 -6.83 0.15 -8.09
CA PHE A 65 -6.81 -1.01 -7.21
C PHE A 65 -5.57 -1.89 -7.40
N LEU A 66 -5.04 -1.99 -8.62
CA LEU A 66 -3.79 -2.72 -8.87
C LEU A 66 -2.59 -1.98 -8.25
N ALA A 67 -2.53 -0.66 -8.34
CA ALA A 67 -1.53 0.14 -7.65
C ALA A 67 -1.66 0.01 -6.11
N GLN A 68 -2.89 0.06 -5.59
CA GLN A 68 -3.16 -0.14 -4.17
C GLN A 68 -2.72 -1.53 -3.70
N TYR A 69 -2.95 -2.56 -4.52
CA TYR A 69 -2.48 -3.92 -4.24
C TYR A 69 -0.95 -3.97 -4.11
N CYS A 70 -0.22 -3.34 -5.03
CA CYS A 70 1.24 -3.28 -4.96
C CYS A 70 1.74 -2.55 -3.71
N LEU A 71 1.08 -1.46 -3.30
CA LEU A 71 1.42 -0.76 -2.06
C LEU A 71 1.18 -1.62 -0.81
N GLU A 72 0.06 -2.34 -0.75
CA GLU A 72 -0.24 -3.21 0.38
C GLU A 72 0.69 -4.43 0.45
N LEU A 73 1.20 -4.92 -0.69
CA LEU A 73 2.26 -5.92 -0.72
C LEU A 73 3.61 -5.39 -0.23
N ALA A 74 3.90 -4.11 -0.46
CA ALA A 74 5.16 -3.48 -0.03
C ALA A 74 5.17 -3.13 1.47
N LEU A 75 4.01 -2.92 2.09
CA LEU A 75 3.88 -2.51 3.50
C LEU A 75 4.62 -3.43 4.51
N PRO A 76 4.51 -4.76 4.43
CA PRO A 76 5.23 -5.68 5.34
C PRO A 76 6.71 -5.88 4.97
N GLU A 77 7.15 -5.41 3.80
CA GLU A 77 8.48 -5.70 3.27
C GLU A 77 9.51 -4.68 3.77
N TYR A 78 10.41 -5.13 4.64
CA TYR A 78 11.42 -4.27 5.26
C TYR A 78 12.31 -3.55 4.23
N SER A 79 12.60 -4.20 3.11
CA SER A 79 13.41 -3.63 2.01
C SER A 79 12.78 -2.40 1.36
N MET A 80 11.46 -2.22 1.49
CA MET A 80 10.70 -1.11 0.89
C MET A 80 10.74 0.16 1.75
N LEU A 81 11.16 0.07 3.03
CA LEU A 81 11.25 1.22 3.95
C LEU A 81 12.26 2.29 3.50
N LYS A 82 13.17 1.95 2.59
CA LYS A 82 14.12 2.91 1.98
C LYS A 82 13.43 3.94 1.06
N TYR A 83 12.19 3.69 0.65
CA TYR A 83 11.43 4.58 -0.23
C TYR A 83 10.44 5.44 0.57
N SER A 84 10.31 6.69 0.16
CA SER A 84 9.27 7.58 0.70
C SER A 84 7.87 7.17 0.25
N ALA A 85 6.84 7.58 1.01
CA ALA A 85 5.44 7.33 0.67
C ALA A 85 5.05 7.83 -0.73
N SER A 86 5.58 8.97 -1.17
CA SER A 86 5.33 9.52 -2.51
C SER A 86 6.00 8.68 -3.61
N GLN A 87 7.24 8.19 -3.37
CA GLN A 87 7.94 7.32 -4.30
C GLN A 87 7.23 5.99 -4.48
N LEU A 88 6.79 5.37 -3.38
CA LEU A 88 6.00 4.13 -3.41
C LEU A 88 4.72 4.31 -4.22
N ALA A 89 3.96 5.38 -3.96
CA ALA A 89 2.72 5.66 -4.67
C ALA A 89 2.94 5.86 -6.19
N ALA A 90 3.96 6.64 -6.56
CA ALA A 90 4.31 6.86 -7.96
C ALA A 90 4.78 5.57 -8.65
N GLY A 91 5.65 4.79 -7.99
CA GLY A 91 6.15 3.51 -8.48
C GLY A 91 5.03 2.49 -8.70
N ALA A 92 4.11 2.37 -7.73
CA ALA A 92 2.97 1.46 -7.81
C ALA A 92 2.03 1.82 -8.96
N LEU A 93 1.74 3.11 -9.14
CA LEU A 93 0.86 3.57 -10.23
C LEU A 93 1.52 3.42 -11.61
N TYR A 94 2.81 3.70 -11.71
CA TYR A 94 3.59 3.45 -12.92
C TYR A 94 3.59 1.96 -13.28
N LEU A 95 3.84 1.08 -12.31
CA LEU A 95 3.80 -0.37 -12.49
C LEU A 95 2.41 -0.81 -12.96
N SER A 96 1.34 -0.33 -12.29
CA SER A 96 -0.03 -0.62 -12.69
C SER A 96 -0.33 -0.20 -14.14
N ASN A 97 0.09 1.00 -14.55
CA ASN A 97 -0.09 1.48 -15.92
C ASN A 97 0.66 0.61 -16.94
N LYS A 98 1.87 0.12 -16.58
CA LYS A 98 2.62 -0.83 -17.43
C LYS A 98 1.92 -2.17 -17.58
N LEU A 99 1.43 -2.74 -16.47
CA LEU A 99 0.77 -4.04 -16.47
C LEU A 99 -0.54 -4.05 -17.27
N ILE A 100 -1.28 -2.94 -17.25
CA ILE A 100 -2.54 -2.78 -18.01
C ILE A 100 -2.28 -2.24 -19.43
N ARG A 101 -1.00 -2.07 -19.82
CA ARG A 101 -0.57 -1.63 -21.16
C ARG A 101 -1.14 -0.25 -21.56
N LYS A 102 -1.20 0.69 -20.62
CA LYS A 102 -1.56 2.08 -20.91
C LYS A 102 -0.49 2.70 -21.84
N PRO A 103 -0.88 3.46 -22.89
CA PRO A 103 0.07 3.97 -23.90
C PRO A 103 1.17 4.85 -23.32
N ALA A 104 0.87 5.62 -22.27
CA ALA A 104 1.85 6.39 -21.51
C ALA A 104 1.80 6.00 -20.03
N ALA A 105 2.83 5.27 -19.58
CA ALA A 105 2.94 4.84 -18.18
C ALA A 105 3.36 5.99 -17.24
N TRP A 106 4.12 6.96 -17.76
CA TRP A 106 4.49 8.19 -17.06
C TRP A 106 4.37 9.41 -18.01
N PRO A 107 3.17 9.99 -18.14
CA PRO A 107 2.96 11.18 -18.96
C PRO A 107 3.77 12.40 -18.47
N PRO A 108 4.25 13.28 -19.37
CA PRO A 108 5.05 14.46 -18.98
C PRO A 108 4.36 15.41 -18.00
N HIS A 109 3.03 15.56 -18.06
CA HIS A 109 2.29 16.44 -17.16
C HIS A 109 2.31 15.97 -15.70
N VAL A 110 2.58 14.69 -15.45
CA VAL A 110 2.66 14.11 -14.10
C VAL A 110 3.88 14.63 -13.35
N ALA A 111 4.98 14.93 -14.07
CA ALA A 111 6.21 15.47 -13.47
C ALA A 111 6.01 16.85 -12.80
N VAL A 112 4.94 17.57 -13.15
CA VAL A 112 4.58 18.85 -12.51
C VAL A 112 3.94 18.62 -11.13
N HIS A 113 3.26 17.49 -10.94
CA HIS A 113 2.50 17.18 -9.72
C HIS A 113 3.20 16.17 -8.82
N CYS A 114 4.18 15.43 -9.35
CA CYS A 114 5.01 14.47 -8.63
C CYS A 114 6.46 14.97 -8.64
N PRO A 115 7.10 15.15 -7.48
CA PRO A 115 8.50 15.59 -7.42
C PRO A 115 9.50 14.51 -7.88
N ASN A 116 9.03 13.31 -8.22
CA ASN A 116 9.87 12.17 -8.56
C ASN A 116 10.21 12.10 -10.05
N THR A 117 11.46 11.75 -10.34
CA THR A 117 11.92 11.52 -11.72
C THR A 117 11.43 10.18 -12.23
N GLU A 118 11.29 10.04 -13.56
CA GLU A 118 10.87 8.76 -14.16
C GLU A 118 11.87 7.62 -13.84
N GLN A 119 13.16 7.94 -13.68
CA GLN A 119 14.19 6.97 -13.31
C GLN A 119 14.00 6.42 -11.89
N GLU A 120 13.72 7.29 -10.92
CA GLU A 120 13.39 6.89 -9.54
C GLU A 120 12.15 6.01 -9.51
N VAL A 121 11.09 6.43 -10.21
CA VAL A 121 9.82 5.71 -10.28
C VAL A 121 10.01 4.32 -10.90
N LYS A 122 10.83 4.20 -11.94
CA LYS A 122 11.17 2.92 -12.57
C LYS A 122 11.92 1.99 -11.61
N ALA A 123 12.85 2.52 -10.81
CA ALA A 123 13.58 1.72 -9.82
C ALA A 123 12.62 1.13 -8.77
N VAL A 124 11.74 1.95 -8.21
CA VAL A 124 10.70 1.50 -7.26
C VAL A 124 9.78 0.47 -7.89
N ALA A 125 9.30 0.74 -9.11
CA ALA A 125 8.40 -0.16 -9.83
C ALA A 125 9.03 -1.53 -10.11
N LYS A 126 10.34 -1.60 -10.33
CA LYS A 126 11.08 -2.86 -10.52
C LYS A 126 11.04 -3.72 -9.26
N GLU A 127 11.27 -3.11 -8.10
CA GLU A 127 11.23 -3.84 -6.83
C GLU A 127 9.80 -4.27 -6.46
N LEU A 128 8.81 -3.40 -6.68
CA LEU A 128 7.39 -3.74 -6.53
C LEU A 128 6.96 -4.88 -7.47
N CYS A 129 7.49 -4.91 -8.69
CA CYS A 129 7.23 -6.00 -9.64
C CYS A 129 7.82 -7.33 -9.14
N ALA A 130 9.03 -7.30 -8.57
CA ALA A 130 9.64 -8.50 -7.98
C ALA A 130 8.79 -9.05 -6.82
N LEU A 131 8.27 -8.19 -5.94
CA LEU A 131 7.34 -8.59 -4.87
C LEU A 131 6.06 -9.21 -5.45
N LEU A 132 5.47 -8.57 -6.46
CA LEU A 132 4.27 -9.06 -7.11
C LEU A 132 4.48 -10.44 -7.74
N GLN A 133 5.62 -10.65 -8.41
CA GLN A 133 5.99 -11.92 -9.03
C GLN A 133 6.24 -13.04 -8.01
N ALA A 134 6.89 -12.71 -6.89
CA ALA A 134 7.04 -13.65 -5.78
C ALA A 134 5.66 -14.15 -5.32
N THR A 135 4.72 -13.23 -5.09
CA THR A 135 3.35 -13.56 -4.66
C THR A 135 2.52 -14.35 -5.70
N THR A 136 2.82 -14.24 -7.00
CA THR A 136 2.15 -15.02 -8.05
C THR A 136 2.72 -16.44 -8.20
N ASN A 137 4.02 -16.62 -8.01
CA ASN A 137 4.70 -17.91 -8.18
C ASN A 137 4.57 -18.85 -6.96
N GLU A 138 3.99 -18.34 -5.88
CA GLU A 138 3.84 -18.94 -4.55
C GLU A 138 2.79 -20.06 -4.39
N ASP A 139 2.56 -20.87 -5.42
CA ASP A 139 1.94 -22.18 -5.16
C ASP A 139 2.87 -23.09 -4.31
N HIS A 140 4.14 -22.72 -4.09
CA HIS A 140 5.14 -23.60 -3.45
C HIS A 140 6.08 -22.98 -2.38
N SER A 141 5.99 -21.69 -2.00
CA SER A 141 6.81 -21.14 -0.90
C SER A 141 5.98 -20.34 0.09
N GLY A 142 6.22 -20.57 1.38
CA GLY A 142 5.40 -20.09 2.50
C GLY A 142 5.47 -18.58 2.80
N THR A 143 5.27 -17.73 1.82
CA THR A 143 5.26 -16.28 2.04
C THR A 143 3.95 -15.89 2.72
N GLN A 144 4.08 -15.13 3.81
CA GLN A 144 3.02 -14.85 4.78
C GLN A 144 1.90 -13.92 4.26
N LEU A 145 1.99 -13.41 3.02
CA LEU A 145 1.12 -12.32 2.52
C LEU A 145 -0.16 -12.80 1.81
N ARG A 146 -0.64 -14.00 2.15
CA ARG A 146 -1.89 -14.56 1.60
C ARG A 146 -3.12 -13.68 1.85
N ALA A 147 -3.13 -12.92 2.94
CA ALA A 147 -4.25 -12.06 3.30
C ALA A 147 -4.46 -10.92 2.29
N VAL A 148 -3.38 -10.26 1.87
CA VAL A 148 -3.43 -9.15 0.90
C VAL A 148 -3.88 -9.68 -0.46
N LYS A 149 -3.30 -10.81 -0.93
CA LYS A 149 -3.76 -11.49 -2.15
C LYS A 149 -5.25 -11.80 -2.10
N LYS A 150 -5.74 -12.43 -1.03
CA LYS A 150 -7.17 -12.77 -0.85
C LYS A 150 -8.09 -11.55 -0.84
N LYS A 151 -7.67 -10.45 -0.20
CA LYS A 151 -8.44 -9.18 -0.19
C LYS A 151 -8.67 -8.68 -1.62
N PHE A 152 -7.61 -8.61 -2.43
CA PHE A 152 -7.69 -8.09 -3.81
C PHE A 152 -8.20 -9.11 -4.83
N GLN A 153 -8.51 -10.35 -4.42
CA GLN A 153 -9.27 -11.31 -5.22
C GLN A 153 -10.78 -11.03 -5.22
N LEU A 154 -11.28 -10.19 -4.29
CA LEU A 154 -12.70 -9.89 -4.19
C LEU A 154 -13.15 -8.98 -5.34
N SER A 155 -14.40 -9.15 -5.78
CA SER A 155 -15.00 -8.36 -6.86
C SER A 155 -15.01 -6.84 -6.57
N LYS A 156 -15.11 -6.46 -5.28
CA LYS A 156 -15.01 -5.07 -4.82
C LYS A 156 -13.70 -4.39 -5.27
N PHE A 157 -12.62 -5.15 -5.39
CA PHE A 157 -11.30 -4.67 -5.85
C PHE A 157 -11.02 -5.09 -7.30
N ARG A 158 -12.06 -5.35 -8.09
CA ARG A 158 -11.97 -5.77 -9.51
C ARG A 158 -11.12 -7.03 -9.74
N SER A 159 -10.92 -7.84 -8.71
CA SER A 159 -10.13 -9.09 -8.77
C SER A 159 -8.72 -8.90 -9.32
N VAL A 160 -8.10 -7.73 -9.08
CA VAL A 160 -6.81 -7.34 -9.68
C VAL A 160 -5.67 -8.30 -9.36
N SER A 161 -5.73 -9.01 -8.23
CA SER A 161 -4.70 -9.99 -7.86
C SER A 161 -4.76 -11.30 -8.66
N ARG A 162 -5.81 -11.53 -9.47
CA ARG A 162 -5.94 -12.70 -10.38
C ARG A 162 -5.52 -12.37 -11.81
N MET A 163 -5.13 -11.12 -12.08
CA MET A 163 -4.72 -10.72 -13.42
C MET A 163 -3.45 -11.48 -13.80
N VAL A 164 -3.49 -12.20 -14.93
CA VAL A 164 -2.30 -12.82 -15.50
C VAL A 164 -1.44 -11.70 -16.06
N LEU A 165 -0.28 -11.50 -15.43
CA LEU A 165 0.71 -10.52 -15.87
C LEU A 165 1.44 -11.15 -17.06
N GLY A 166 0.99 -10.81 -18.28
CA GLY A 166 1.50 -11.36 -19.54
C GLY A 166 2.56 -10.49 -20.19
#